data_AF-A0A3C0UT40-F1
#
_entry.id   AF-A0A3C0UT40-F1
#
_cell.length_a   1.000
_cell.length_b   1.000
_cell.length_c   1.000
_cell.angle_alpha   90.00
_cell.angle_beta   90.00
_cell.angle_gamma   90.00
#
_symmetry.space_group_name_H-M   'P 1'
#
loop_
_entity.id
_entity.type
_entity.pdbx_description
1 polymer ?
#
loop_
_entity_poly.entity_id
_entity_poly.type
_entity_poly.pdbx_seq_one_letter_code
_entity_poly.pdbx_strand_id
1 'polypeptide(L)'
;MEVGTNFALQKIAHNLYSVVFKNANRHAFEEIFDNWNDIECLFDFFEEHQTDLQSEFWTSLFGKIISTEEAIERTRRQTGAFEKKIIDLANSTTAPDETNLSSLFVPLIKQNSTRKPLLNSTTKAYGLAKTSWLRVYAVRIADVFIITGGAIKLTPTMEERPHTQNELDKLLNVASILKRNHFNENTDFDTGYIDI
;
A
#
# COMPACT_ATOMS: atom_id res chain seq x y z
N MET A 1 11.72 18.00 -2.37
CA MET A 1 11.97 16.93 -1.37
C MET A 1 12.72 15.84 -2.08
N GLU A 2 13.95 15.52 -1.67
CA GLU A 2 14.64 14.32 -2.15
C GLU A 2 13.82 13.12 -1.69
N VAL A 3 13.25 12.37 -2.65
CA VAL A 3 12.58 11.09 -2.36
C VAL A 3 13.63 10.20 -1.71
N GLY A 4 13.36 9.81 -0.45
CA GLY A 4 14.29 9.13 0.44
C GLY A 4 14.99 7.98 -0.25
N THR A 5 16.26 8.20 -0.57
CA THR A 5 17.04 7.26 -1.38
C THR A 5 17.52 6.07 -0.54
N ASN A 6 17.52 6.19 0.79
CA ASN A 6 17.93 5.12 1.71
C ASN A 6 16.74 4.69 2.58
N PHE A 7 16.65 3.38 2.83
CA PHE A 7 15.66 2.81 3.73
C PHE A 7 16.20 1.55 4.42
N ALA A 8 15.59 1.18 5.54
CA ALA A 8 15.76 -0.13 6.16
C ALA A 8 14.50 -0.99 5.94
N LEU A 9 14.64 -2.30 6.08
CA LEU A 9 13.52 -3.22 6.11
C LEU A 9 13.26 -3.64 7.56
N GLN A 10 12.00 -3.54 7.99
CA GLN A 10 11.55 -4.04 9.28
C GLN A 10 10.60 -5.20 9.07
N LYS A 11 10.88 -6.32 9.75
CA LYS A 11 10.00 -7.49 9.75
C LYS A 11 8.74 -7.22 10.55
N ILE A 12 7.58 -7.44 9.92
CA ILE A 12 6.26 -7.26 10.53
C ILE A 12 5.65 -8.62 10.88
N ALA A 13 5.77 -9.58 9.96
CA ALA A 13 5.29 -10.95 10.08
C ALA A 13 6.14 -11.88 9.21
N HIS A 14 5.85 -13.18 9.19
CA HIS A 14 6.68 -14.19 8.51
C HIS A 14 7.04 -13.81 7.06
N ASN A 15 6.04 -13.51 6.22
CA ASN A 15 6.21 -13.13 4.81
C ASN A 15 5.97 -11.62 4.56
N LEU A 16 6.09 -10.78 5.58
CA LEU A 16 5.76 -9.36 5.49
C LEU A 16 6.82 -8.49 6.15
N TYR A 17 7.37 -7.60 5.37
CA TYR A 17 8.29 -6.55 5.80
C TYR A 17 7.70 -5.19 5.45
N SER A 18 8.23 -4.15 6.07
CA SER A 18 7.88 -2.77 5.76
C SER A 18 9.10 -1.89 5.71
N VAL A 19 9.07 -0.92 4.81
CA VAL A 19 10.13 0.05 4.62
C VAL A 19 10.12 1.07 5.77
N VAL A 20 11.30 1.33 6.33
CA VAL A 20 11.57 2.49 7.19
C VAL A 20 12.40 3.48 6.37
N PHE A 21 11.77 4.53 5.86
CA PHE A 21 12.48 5.54 5.09
C PHE A 21 13.44 6.35 5.97
N LYS A 22 14.53 6.88 5.37
CA LYS A 22 15.45 7.76 6.07
C LYS A 22 14.72 8.91 6.76
N ASN A 23 15.05 9.14 8.04
CA ASN A 23 14.43 10.13 8.94
C ASN A 23 12.96 9.84 9.34
N ALA A 24 12.39 8.72 8.92
CA ALA A 24 11.12 8.26 9.47
C ALA A 24 11.36 7.60 10.83
N ASN A 25 10.45 7.85 11.78
CA ASN A 25 10.49 7.22 13.10
C ASN A 25 9.73 5.89 13.16
N ARG A 26 8.94 5.60 12.12
CA ARG A 26 8.07 4.42 12.01
C ARG A 26 8.22 3.79 10.63
N HIS A 27 7.88 2.51 10.53
CA HIS A 27 7.80 1.83 9.24
C HIS A 27 6.49 2.17 8.52
N ALA A 28 6.51 2.10 7.20
CA ALA A 28 5.38 2.52 6.36
C ALA A 28 4.07 1.80 6.71
N PHE A 29 4.11 0.52 7.10
CA PHE A 29 2.91 -0.24 7.47
C PHE A 29 2.22 0.36 8.71
N GLU A 30 2.96 0.67 9.78
CA GLU A 30 2.42 1.33 10.97
C GLU A 30 1.90 2.73 10.63
N GLU A 31 2.67 3.51 9.88
CA GLU A 31 2.28 4.87 9.48
C GLU A 31 0.94 4.89 8.72
N ILE A 32 0.72 3.97 7.78
CA ILE A 32 -0.53 3.87 7.02
C ILE A 32 -1.71 3.62 7.97
N PHE A 33 -1.62 2.58 8.81
CA PHE A 33 -2.76 2.13 9.61
C PHE A 33 -3.03 3.06 10.80
N ASP A 34 -2.01 3.73 11.34
CA ASP A 34 -2.19 4.79 12.34
C ASP A 34 -2.89 6.00 11.72
N ASN A 35 -2.41 6.49 10.57
CA ASN A 35 -3.02 7.65 9.90
C ASN A 35 -4.47 7.35 9.45
N TRP A 36 -4.79 6.11 9.07
CA TRP A 36 -6.15 5.70 8.72
C TRP A 36 -7.06 5.43 9.94
N ASN A 37 -6.52 5.49 11.16
CA ASN A 37 -7.28 5.41 12.41
C ASN A 37 -7.37 6.76 13.14
N ASP A 38 -6.48 7.70 12.82
CA ASP A 38 -6.45 9.06 13.35
C ASP A 38 -7.55 9.93 12.75
N ILE A 39 -8.35 10.57 13.61
CA ILE A 39 -9.49 11.38 13.16
C ILE A 39 -9.03 12.71 12.56
N GLU A 40 -7.98 13.33 13.13
CA GLU A 40 -7.47 14.62 12.69
C GLU A 40 -6.81 14.48 11.32
N CYS A 41 -5.97 13.45 11.12
CA CYS A 41 -5.38 13.16 9.82
C CYS A 41 -6.43 12.90 8.74
N LEU A 42 -7.49 12.15 9.07
CA LEU A 42 -8.56 11.86 8.11
C LEU A 42 -9.41 13.09 7.81
N PHE A 43 -9.70 13.91 8.81
CA PHE A 43 -10.43 15.16 8.63
C PHE A 43 -9.67 16.08 7.66
N ASP A 44 -8.39 16.34 7.94
CA ASP A 44 -7.54 17.18 7.09
C ASP A 44 -7.48 16.64 5.65
N PHE A 45 -7.27 15.33 5.50
CA PHE A 45 -7.22 14.68 4.18
C PHE A 45 -8.54 14.84 3.39
N PHE A 46 -9.68 14.58 4.02
CA PHE A 46 -10.97 14.63 3.33
C PHE A 46 -11.44 16.06 3.07
N GLU A 47 -11.10 17.02 3.93
CA GLU A 47 -11.34 18.44 3.66
C GLU A 47 -10.47 18.95 2.51
N GLU A 48 -9.17 18.61 2.49
CA GLU A 48 -8.27 18.96 1.38
C GLU A 48 -8.75 18.38 0.04
N HIS A 49 -9.30 17.16 0.06
CA HIS A 49 -9.73 16.43 -1.14
C HIS A 49 -11.26 16.32 -1.28
N GLN A 50 -12.00 17.28 -0.72
CA GLN A 50 -13.47 17.24 -0.69
C GLN A 50 -14.08 17.16 -2.10
N THR A 51 -13.49 17.86 -3.07
CA THR A 51 -13.97 17.82 -4.47
C THR A 51 -13.85 16.43 -5.09
N ASP A 52 -12.83 15.66 -4.70
CA ASP A 52 -12.65 14.29 -5.18
C ASP A 52 -13.63 13.36 -4.49
N LEU A 53 -13.78 13.49 -3.17
CA LEU A 53 -14.73 12.71 -2.37
C LEU A 53 -16.16 12.85 -2.87
N GLN A 54 -16.55 14.07 -3.26
CA GLN A 54 -17.90 14.41 -3.71
C GLN A 54 -18.06 14.36 -5.23
N SER A 55 -17.07 13.86 -5.96
CA SER A 55 -17.12 13.73 -7.41
C SER A 55 -18.28 12.85 -7.89
N GLU A 56 -18.65 12.98 -9.17
CA GLU A 56 -19.65 12.11 -9.81
C GLU A 56 -19.28 10.63 -9.72
N PHE A 57 -17.97 10.33 -9.74
CA PHE A 57 -17.46 8.97 -9.60
C PHE A 57 -17.94 8.32 -8.29
N TRP A 58 -17.77 8.98 -7.14
CA TRP A 58 -18.24 8.42 -5.87
C TRP A 58 -19.74 8.59 -5.66
N THR A 59 -20.30 9.73 -6.05
CA THR A 59 -21.73 9.99 -5.92
C THR A 59 -22.56 8.94 -6.67
N SER A 60 -22.13 8.52 -7.87
CA SER A 60 -22.78 7.45 -8.63
C SER A 60 -22.63 6.07 -7.99
N LEU A 61 -21.48 5.77 -7.38
CA LEU A 61 -21.24 4.49 -6.67
C LEU A 61 -22.04 4.36 -5.38
N PHE A 62 -22.29 5.48 -4.68
CA PHE A 62 -22.97 5.49 -3.39
C PHE A 62 -24.43 5.96 -3.45
N GLY A 63 -24.88 6.51 -4.59
CA GLY A 63 -26.21 7.07 -4.75
C GLY A 63 -26.45 8.36 -3.95
N LYS A 64 -25.40 8.94 -3.37
CA LYS A 64 -25.43 10.18 -2.59
C LYS A 64 -24.04 10.80 -2.48
N ILE A 65 -24.00 12.09 -2.17
CA ILE A 65 -22.78 12.78 -1.76
C ILE A 65 -22.36 12.21 -0.40
N ILE A 66 -21.05 11.96 -0.24
CA ILE A 66 -20.46 11.53 1.04
C ILE A 66 -19.94 12.77 1.78
N SER A 67 -20.32 12.93 3.05
CA SER A 67 -19.75 13.96 3.92
C SER A 67 -18.38 13.54 4.47
N THR A 68 -17.59 14.50 4.92
CA THR A 68 -16.29 14.25 5.56
C THR A 68 -16.42 13.31 6.75
N GLU A 69 -17.42 13.50 7.62
CA GLU A 69 -17.67 12.65 8.79
C GLU A 69 -17.98 11.21 8.38
N GLU A 70 -18.81 11.03 7.35
CA GLU A 70 -19.12 9.70 6.83
C GLU A 70 -17.86 9.05 6.22
N ALA A 71 -17.01 9.81 5.52
CA ALA A 71 -15.77 9.31 4.96
C ALA A 71 -14.77 8.86 6.05
N ILE A 72 -14.64 9.64 7.13
CA ILE A 72 -13.84 9.31 8.31
C ILE A 72 -14.34 8.01 8.94
N GLU A 73 -15.63 7.93 9.27
CA GLU A 73 -16.21 6.75 9.92
C GLU A 73 -16.03 5.50 9.06
N ARG A 74 -16.31 5.61 7.76
CA ARG A 74 -16.15 4.50 6.80
C ARG A 74 -14.71 4.03 6.68
N THR A 75 -13.75 4.95 6.69
CA THR A 75 -12.33 4.63 6.61
C THR A 75 -11.91 3.85 7.84
N ARG A 76 -12.12 4.41 9.04
CA ARG A 76 -11.72 3.79 10.32
C ARG A 76 -12.35 2.42 10.53
N ARG A 77 -13.63 2.25 10.15
CA ARG A 77 -14.33 0.96 10.25
C ARG A 77 -13.67 -0.14 9.41
N GLN A 78 -13.05 0.21 8.28
CA GLN A 78 -12.37 -0.75 7.41
C GLN A 78 -10.91 -0.96 7.79
N THR A 79 -10.24 0.06 8.34
CA THR A 79 -8.81 0.08 8.66
C THR A 79 -8.37 -1.14 9.46
N GLY A 80 -8.94 -1.36 10.65
CA GLY A 80 -8.52 -2.45 11.53
C GLY A 80 -8.77 -3.85 10.96
N ALA A 81 -9.88 -4.05 10.23
CA ALA A 81 -10.15 -5.34 9.58
C ALA A 81 -9.17 -5.61 8.42
N PHE A 82 -8.79 -4.56 7.69
CA PHE A 82 -7.85 -4.66 6.58
C PHE A 82 -6.43 -4.96 7.09
N GLU A 83 -5.99 -4.26 8.13
CA GLU A 83 -4.71 -4.49 8.80
C GLU A 83 -4.60 -5.93 9.29
N LYS A 84 -5.59 -6.37 10.07
CA LYS A 84 -5.65 -7.73 10.61
C LYS A 84 -5.60 -8.77 9.49
N LYS A 85 -6.32 -8.54 8.39
CA LYS A 85 -6.33 -9.47 7.25
C LYS A 85 -4.95 -9.60 6.61
N ILE A 86 -4.20 -8.51 6.46
CA ILE A 86 -2.83 -8.55 5.94
C ILE A 86 -1.93 -9.37 6.89
N ILE A 87 -1.98 -9.10 8.19
CA ILE A 87 -1.17 -9.81 9.20
C ILE A 87 -1.51 -11.30 9.25
N ASP A 88 -2.80 -11.65 9.28
CA ASP A 88 -3.26 -13.04 9.31
C ASP A 88 -2.74 -13.81 8.07
N LEU A 89 -2.86 -13.21 6.88
CA LEU A 89 -2.36 -13.82 5.64
C LEU A 89 -0.84 -13.90 5.58
N ALA A 90 -0.13 -12.93 6.17
CA ALA A 90 1.33 -12.92 6.25
C ALA A 90 1.91 -14.01 7.15
N ASN A 91 1.17 -14.37 8.20
CA ASN A 91 1.52 -15.43 9.13
C ASN A 91 1.00 -16.82 8.71
N SER A 92 0.16 -16.89 7.67
CA SER A 92 -0.35 -18.16 7.18
C SER A 92 0.81 -18.99 6.60
N THR A 93 0.96 -20.22 7.09
CA THR A 93 1.91 -21.21 6.58
C THR A 93 1.28 -22.13 5.53
N THR A 94 0.08 -21.80 5.04
CA THR A 94 -0.59 -22.53 3.96
C THR A 94 0.16 -22.34 2.64
N ALA A 95 0.02 -23.29 1.72
CA ALA A 95 0.77 -23.31 0.47
C ALA A 95 0.61 -21.99 -0.34
N PRO A 96 1.56 -21.67 -1.26
CA PRO A 96 1.60 -20.42 -2.05
C PRO A 96 0.32 -20.06 -2.84
N ASP A 97 -0.62 -20.99 -2.96
CA ASP A 97 -1.88 -20.82 -3.70
C ASP A 97 -3.14 -20.93 -2.81
N GLU A 98 -2.97 -21.18 -1.51
CA GLU A 98 -4.05 -21.29 -0.52
C GLU A 98 -3.92 -20.16 0.51
N THR A 99 -4.84 -19.19 0.49
CA THR A 99 -5.05 -18.20 1.58
C THR A 99 -3.79 -17.55 2.17
N ASN A 100 -2.96 -16.92 1.34
CA ASN A 100 -1.80 -16.12 1.77
C ASN A 100 -1.83 -14.71 1.16
N LEU A 101 -0.78 -13.91 1.36
CA LEU A 101 -0.70 -12.52 0.87
C LEU A 101 -0.92 -12.38 -0.65
N SER A 102 -0.54 -13.38 -1.45
CA SER A 102 -0.75 -13.38 -2.90
C SER A 102 -2.22 -13.36 -3.30
N SER A 103 -3.14 -13.80 -2.44
CA SER A 103 -4.58 -13.70 -2.70
C SER A 103 -5.12 -12.28 -2.51
N LEU A 104 -4.37 -11.42 -1.81
CA LEU A 104 -4.78 -10.05 -1.48
C LEU A 104 -4.07 -9.00 -2.35
N PHE A 105 -2.77 -9.20 -2.60
CA PHE A 105 -1.96 -8.31 -3.40
C PHE A 105 -1.98 -8.69 -4.87
N VAL A 106 -2.47 -7.77 -5.71
CA VAL A 106 -2.52 -7.94 -7.16
C VAL A 106 -1.48 -7.05 -7.85
N PRO A 107 -1.08 -7.36 -9.10
CA PRO A 107 -0.17 -6.52 -9.86
C PRO A 107 -0.64 -5.05 -9.96
N LEU A 108 0.30 -4.11 -9.80
CA LEU A 108 0.01 -2.67 -9.88
C LEU A 108 -0.56 -2.28 -11.25
N ILE A 109 0.08 -2.76 -12.33
CA ILE A 109 -0.30 -2.56 -13.73
C ILE A 109 -0.97 -3.84 -14.25
N LYS A 110 -2.18 -3.71 -14.81
CA LYS A 110 -2.84 -4.82 -15.52
C LYS A 110 -2.08 -5.08 -16.82
N GLN A 111 -1.49 -6.26 -16.98
CA GLN A 111 -0.80 -6.62 -18.23
C GLN A 111 -1.83 -6.80 -19.35
N ASN A 112 -1.68 -6.04 -20.45
CA ASN A 112 -2.44 -6.22 -21.69
C ASN A 112 -1.65 -7.04 -22.74
N SER A 113 -0.70 -7.89 -22.35
CA SER A 113 0.22 -8.50 -23.32
C SER A 113 0.68 -9.90 -22.93
N THR A 114 0.68 -10.81 -23.91
CA THR A 114 1.11 -12.22 -23.89
C THR A 114 2.62 -12.45 -23.62
N ARG A 115 3.33 -11.45 -23.10
CA ARG A 115 4.74 -11.59 -22.73
C ARG A 115 4.82 -11.98 -21.26
N LYS A 116 5.64 -13.00 -20.99
CA LYS A 116 5.99 -13.42 -19.63
C LYS A 116 6.31 -12.17 -18.79
N PRO A 117 5.81 -12.13 -17.56
CA PRO A 117 5.68 -10.91 -16.81
C PRO A 117 7.12 -10.34 -16.61
N LEU A 118 7.36 -9.07 -16.93
CA LEU A 118 8.69 -8.43 -16.87
C LEU A 118 8.67 -7.07 -16.14
N LEU A 119 7.70 -6.87 -15.23
CA LEU A 119 7.55 -5.69 -14.36
C LEU A 119 7.14 -6.07 -12.91
N ASN A 120 7.52 -7.27 -12.44
CA ASN A 120 6.66 -8.12 -11.58
C ASN A 120 6.91 -8.09 -10.07
N SER A 121 7.43 -7.02 -9.52
CA SER A 121 7.54 -6.92 -8.07
C SER A 121 6.58 -5.89 -7.49
N THR A 122 6.11 -4.89 -8.22
CA THR A 122 5.15 -3.91 -7.64
C THR A 122 3.72 -4.43 -7.63
N THR A 123 3.12 -4.47 -6.44
CA THR A 123 1.77 -4.97 -6.18
C THR A 123 0.98 -3.99 -5.33
N LYS A 124 -0.34 -4.18 -5.28
CA LYS A 124 -1.25 -3.40 -4.44
C LYS A 124 -2.35 -4.27 -3.84
N ALA A 125 -2.77 -3.95 -2.64
CA ALA A 125 -3.94 -4.50 -1.99
C ALA A 125 -5.07 -3.46 -1.93
N TYR A 126 -6.31 -3.93 -2.09
CA TYR A 126 -7.51 -3.12 -1.96
C TYR A 126 -8.08 -3.31 -0.55
N GLY A 127 -8.57 -2.24 0.07
CA GLY A 127 -9.37 -2.39 1.28
C GLY A 127 -10.58 -3.31 1.06
N LEU A 128 -11.06 -3.90 2.15
CA LEU A 128 -11.95 -5.07 2.09
C LEU A 128 -13.35 -4.79 1.53
N ALA A 129 -13.81 -3.53 1.55
CA ALA A 129 -15.09 -3.17 0.98
C ALA A 129 -15.03 -3.13 -0.56
N LYS A 130 -16.11 -3.54 -1.22
CA LYS A 130 -16.25 -3.51 -2.69
C LYS A 130 -15.94 -2.13 -3.29
N THR A 131 -16.33 -1.06 -2.59
CA THR A 131 -16.08 0.34 -2.97
C THR A 131 -15.05 1.00 -2.05
N SER A 132 -14.02 0.25 -1.62
CA SER A 132 -12.96 0.80 -0.79
C SER A 132 -12.00 1.69 -1.59
N TRP A 133 -11.72 2.87 -1.04
CA TRP A 133 -10.68 3.80 -1.49
C TRP A 133 -9.29 3.47 -0.91
N LEU A 134 -9.18 2.55 0.05
CA LEU A 134 -7.91 2.24 0.69
C LEU A 134 -7.02 1.38 -0.21
N ARG A 135 -5.75 1.77 -0.34
CA ARG A 135 -4.73 1.04 -1.10
C ARG A 135 -3.47 0.89 -0.27
N VAL A 136 -2.94 -0.32 -0.20
CA VAL A 136 -1.59 -0.60 0.36
C VAL A 136 -0.71 -1.06 -0.79
N TYR A 137 0.51 -0.52 -0.87
CA TYR A 137 1.46 -0.79 -1.95
C TYR A 137 2.65 -1.58 -1.44
N ALA A 138 3.07 -2.58 -2.22
CA ALA A 138 4.15 -3.47 -1.84
C ALA A 138 5.04 -3.89 -3.00
N VAL A 139 6.31 -4.14 -2.70
CA VAL A 139 7.22 -4.88 -3.57
C VAL A 139 7.19 -6.35 -3.16
N ARG A 140 6.86 -7.24 -4.09
CA ARG A 140 6.81 -8.70 -3.94
C ARG A 140 8.11 -9.30 -4.46
N ILE A 141 8.74 -10.15 -3.64
CA ILE A 141 9.89 -10.97 -3.99
C ILE A 141 9.57 -12.40 -3.55
N ALA A 142 9.33 -13.30 -4.51
CA ALA A 142 8.76 -14.62 -4.27
C ALA A 142 7.48 -14.53 -3.41
N ASP A 143 7.48 -15.06 -2.18
CA ASP A 143 6.35 -15.04 -1.27
C ASP A 143 6.41 -13.91 -0.23
N VAL A 144 7.49 -13.12 -0.23
CA VAL A 144 7.70 -11.98 0.67
C VAL A 144 7.11 -10.71 0.07
N PHE A 145 6.39 -9.95 0.89
CA PHE A 145 5.84 -8.64 0.55
C PHE A 145 6.48 -7.56 1.40
N ILE A 146 6.99 -6.53 0.75
CA ILE A 146 7.65 -5.37 1.37
C ILE A 146 6.74 -4.16 1.19
N ILE A 147 6.09 -3.72 2.27
CA ILE A 147 5.17 -2.59 2.27
C ILE A 147 5.94 -1.28 2.16
N THR A 148 5.61 -0.51 1.13
CA THR A 148 6.26 0.77 0.80
C THR A 148 5.45 1.99 1.19
N GLY A 149 4.14 1.81 1.40
CA GLY A 149 3.24 2.92 1.63
C GLY A 149 1.78 2.59 1.27
N GLY A 150 0.92 3.59 1.35
CA GLY A 150 -0.53 3.44 1.18
C GLY A 150 -1.23 4.75 0.90
N ALA A 151 -2.41 4.68 0.30
CA ALA A 151 -3.19 5.86 -0.08
C ALA A 151 -4.69 5.67 0.15
N ILE A 152 -5.35 6.77 0.52
CA ILE A 152 -6.78 6.95 0.30
C ILE A 152 -6.93 7.49 -1.13
N LYS A 153 -7.38 6.62 -2.04
CA LYS A 153 -7.47 6.94 -3.46
C LYS A 153 -8.90 7.30 -3.83
N LEU A 154 -9.15 8.60 -3.99
CA LEU A 154 -10.47 9.15 -4.34
C LEU A 154 -10.67 9.35 -5.84
N THR A 155 -9.67 9.09 -6.67
CA THR A 155 -9.74 9.26 -8.13
C THR A 155 -9.67 7.91 -8.86
N PRO A 156 -10.10 7.82 -10.14
CA PRO A 156 -10.01 6.59 -10.94
C PRO A 156 -8.58 6.11 -11.22
N THR A 157 -7.62 7.01 -11.43
CA THR A 157 -6.20 6.70 -11.74
C THR A 157 -5.24 7.29 -10.70
N MET A 158 -3.97 6.85 -10.69
CA MET A 158 -2.97 7.24 -9.68
C MET A 158 -2.30 8.60 -9.98
N GLU A 159 -2.28 9.00 -11.25
CA GLU A 159 -1.51 10.15 -11.74
C GLU A 159 -2.26 11.48 -11.55
N GLU A 160 -3.51 11.42 -11.08
CA GLU A 160 -4.38 12.58 -10.93
C GLU A 160 -4.04 13.46 -9.73
N ARG A 161 -3.36 12.89 -8.71
CA ARG A 161 -3.12 13.58 -7.45
C ARG A 161 -1.70 13.40 -6.91
N PRO A 162 -1.10 14.45 -6.29
CA PRO A 162 0.25 14.39 -5.75
C PRO A 162 0.45 13.28 -4.71
N HIS A 163 -0.52 13.06 -3.81
CA HIS A 163 -0.36 12.05 -2.76
C HIS A 163 -0.28 10.64 -3.34
N THR A 164 -1.11 10.29 -4.33
CA THR A 164 -1.02 8.99 -5.01
C THR A 164 0.22 8.86 -5.89
N GLN A 165 0.67 9.95 -6.53
CA GLN A 165 1.92 9.95 -7.30
C GLN A 165 3.14 9.75 -6.40
N ASN A 166 3.18 10.39 -5.23
CA ASN A 166 4.26 10.23 -4.26
C ASN A 166 4.39 8.76 -3.80
N GLU A 167 3.26 8.08 -3.55
CA GLU A 167 3.26 6.65 -3.20
C GLU A 167 3.74 5.76 -4.35
N LEU A 168 3.41 6.11 -5.60
CA LEU A 168 3.92 5.43 -6.77
C LEU A 168 5.44 5.60 -6.90
N ASP A 169 5.95 6.81 -6.68
CA ASP A 169 7.38 7.10 -6.75
C ASP A 169 8.16 6.36 -5.65
N LYS A 170 7.65 6.32 -4.42
CA LYS A 170 8.20 5.51 -3.31
C LYS A 170 8.29 4.03 -3.70
N LEU A 171 7.19 3.47 -4.20
CA LEU A 171 7.10 2.06 -4.60
C LEU A 171 8.11 1.71 -5.70
N LEU A 172 8.19 2.53 -6.75
CA LEU A 172 9.12 2.32 -7.87
C LEU A 172 10.57 2.48 -7.44
N ASN A 173 10.85 3.43 -6.56
CA ASN A 173 12.19 3.67 -6.02
C ASN A 173 12.68 2.46 -5.21
N VAL A 174 11.87 1.99 -4.25
CA VAL A 174 12.17 0.78 -3.44
C VAL A 174 12.37 -0.43 -4.34
N ALA A 175 11.48 -0.67 -5.31
CA ALA A 175 11.60 -1.79 -6.24
C ALA A 175 12.92 -1.74 -7.04
N SER A 176 13.34 -0.56 -7.48
CA SER A 176 14.59 -0.34 -8.21
C SER A 176 15.82 -0.63 -7.35
N ILE A 177 15.81 -0.19 -6.08
CA ILE A 177 16.91 -0.41 -5.12
C ILE A 177 17.05 -1.90 -4.78
N LEU A 178 15.95 -2.57 -4.44
CA LEU A 178 15.98 -4.01 -4.13
C LEU A 178 16.51 -4.82 -5.31
N LYS A 179 16.08 -4.48 -6.53
CA LYS A 179 16.58 -5.11 -7.76
C LYS A 179 18.08 -4.87 -7.98
N ARG A 180 18.56 -3.64 -7.76
CA ARG A 180 19.99 -3.28 -7.90
C ARG A 180 20.87 -4.03 -6.90
N ASN A 181 20.36 -4.24 -5.69
CA ASN A 181 21.03 -5.00 -4.63
C ASN A 181 20.77 -6.51 -4.71
N HIS A 182 20.21 -7.00 -5.81
CA HIS A 182 20.01 -8.43 -6.09
C HIS A 182 19.13 -9.19 -5.07
N PHE A 183 18.20 -8.51 -4.40
CA PHE A 183 17.22 -9.17 -3.54
C PHE A 183 16.39 -10.18 -4.35
N ASN A 184 16.30 -11.40 -3.84
CA ASN A 184 15.65 -12.56 -4.45
C ASN A 184 15.14 -13.53 -3.36
N GLU A 185 14.58 -14.67 -3.76
CA GLU A 185 13.99 -15.68 -2.86
C GLU A 185 14.96 -16.26 -1.81
N ASN A 186 16.27 -16.21 -2.06
CA ASN A 186 17.30 -16.71 -1.14
C ASN A 186 17.92 -15.59 -0.29
N THR A 187 17.42 -14.35 -0.42
CA THR A 187 17.95 -13.22 0.35
C THR A 187 17.47 -13.30 1.79
N ASP A 188 18.39 -13.10 2.72
CA ASP A 188 18.03 -12.80 4.11
C ASP A 188 17.56 -11.34 4.16
N PHE A 189 16.31 -11.13 4.54
CA PHE A 189 15.69 -9.80 4.58
C PHE A 189 15.94 -9.08 5.91
N ASP A 190 16.53 -9.74 6.91
CA ASP A 190 16.89 -9.14 8.20
C ASP A 190 18.21 -8.32 8.13
N THR A 191 18.62 -7.94 6.92
CA THR A 191 19.71 -6.99 6.66
C THR A 191 19.36 -5.62 7.25
N GLY A 192 20.34 -4.93 7.86
CA GLY A 192 20.16 -3.58 8.42
C GLY A 192 19.80 -2.49 7.39
N TYR A 193 20.32 -1.27 7.54
CA TYR A 193 20.07 -0.22 6.55
C TYR A 193 20.57 -0.63 5.16
N ILE A 194 19.70 -0.52 4.14
CA ILE A 194 20.05 -0.71 2.74
C ILE A 194 20.51 0.66 2.24
N ASP A 195 21.82 0.89 2.34
CA ASP A 195 22.47 2.07 1.78
C ASP A 195 22.70 1.90 0.27
N ILE A 196 22.70 3.05 -0.43
CA ILE A 196 23.15 3.20 -1.81
C ILE A 196 24.52 3.87 -1.80
#